data_AF-A0A813JPD4-F1
#
_entry.id   AF-A0A813JPD4-F1
#
_cell.length_a   1.000
_cell.length_b   1.000
_cell.length_c   1.000
_cell.angle_alpha   90.00
_cell.angle_beta   90.00
_cell.angle_gamma   90.00
#
_symmetry.space_group_name_H-M   'P 1'
#
loop_
_entity.id
_entity.type
_entity.pdbx_description
1 polymer ?
#
loop_
_entity_poly.entity_id
_entity_poly.type
_entity_poly.pdbx_seq_one_letter_code
_entity_poly.pdbx_strand_id
1 'polypeptide(L)'
;NFLAVFLAVGFGADVMFVYTDIWRESVRYAESPADRLAWTYSRAVKASLATTSTTALSFLCNMASVIRALRQFGFFMGICVMSTWLLITFVYMPLAVVDEIYLSRFRLEFKKDPDDNTPSFKSRMFEFLNIILYKMRWPVIVLSVAFVGLCLGTSIQGVELGSGLPSIFPDEHNMNRGAAIFADNFDSVTDVFGPAFLEPERQAVVCGERDFVTDDLTCSMYWCEARLNAQTTMDKPKAWAGNGTCNCWRKPLTGCPATDLTAPVRLRFVGPAELQNAQLAAEVAEHLLVGAATNGVDHTQFGRAVLMESKKSLPSLLQQVWETGDTALTDFTEARVDLNRTDAESSCGFEEICFCVGSFACRLDETWTRTSDMSLRSYGKSWRRLEEEIVEDAGEDEEEENSGAKNRRGLQ
;
A
#
# COMPACT_ATOMS: atom_id res chain seq x y z
N ASN A 1 3.08 -19.61 7.11
CA ASN A 1 2.61 -19.92 8.49
C ASN A 1 3.35 -21.05 9.19
N PHE A 2 4.15 -21.90 8.51
CA PHE A 2 4.95 -22.94 9.18
C PHE A 2 5.90 -22.40 10.25
N LEU A 3 6.60 -21.30 9.96
CA LEU A 3 7.54 -20.66 10.89
C LEU A 3 6.89 -20.22 12.20
N ALA A 4 5.62 -19.80 12.16
CA ALA A 4 4.88 -19.41 13.35
C ALA A 4 4.60 -20.59 14.29
N VAL A 5 4.28 -21.76 13.72
CA VAL A 5 4.08 -22.99 14.50
C VAL A 5 5.39 -23.42 15.16
N PHE A 6 6.49 -23.41 14.41
CA PHE A 6 7.81 -23.75 14.94
C PHE A 6 8.20 -22.85 16.13
N LEU A 7 8.02 -21.54 15.98
CA LEU A 7 8.31 -20.58 17.04
C LEU A 7 7.37 -20.72 18.25
N ALA A 8 6.07 -20.93 18.02
CA ALA A 8 5.10 -21.11 19.09
C ALA A 8 5.37 -22.38 19.90
N VAL A 9 5.76 -23.49 19.25
CA VAL A 9 6.15 -24.74 19.92
C VAL A 9 7.44 -24.54 20.72
N GLY A 10 8.46 -23.90 20.14
CA GLY A 10 9.72 -23.64 20.84
C GLY A 10 9.51 -22.78 22.10
N PHE A 11 8.77 -21.69 21.97
CA PHE A 11 8.42 -20.82 23.09
C PHE A 11 7.55 -21.53 24.13
N GLY A 12 6.52 -22.26 23.68
CA GLY A 12 5.64 -23.01 24.57
C GLY A 12 6.37 -24.08 25.37
N ALA A 13 7.31 -24.80 24.75
CA ALA A 13 8.14 -25.81 25.41
C ALA A 13 9.03 -25.19 26.50
N ASP A 14 9.68 -24.06 26.23
CA ASP A 14 10.50 -23.34 27.22
C ASP A 14 9.69 -22.99 28.48
N VAL A 15 8.51 -22.38 28.28
CA VAL A 15 7.61 -22.02 29.38
C VAL A 15 7.11 -23.28 30.12
N MET A 16 6.70 -24.34 29.40
CA MET A 16 6.26 -25.60 30.02
C MET A 16 7.35 -26.23 30.90
N PHE A 17 8.61 -26.20 30.48
CA PHE A 17 9.71 -26.75 31.29
C PHE A 17 9.92 -25.95 32.58
N VAL A 18 9.90 -24.62 32.52
CA VAL A 18 10.00 -23.76 33.72
C VAL A 18 8.87 -24.08 34.70
N TYR A 19 7.64 -24.17 34.20
CA TYR A 19 6.47 -24.49 35.02
C TYR A 19 6.56 -25.89 35.66
N THR A 20 7.06 -26.88 34.90
CA THR A 20 7.23 -28.26 35.39
C THR A 20 8.31 -28.35 36.46
N ASP A 21 9.42 -27.62 36.29
CA ASP A 21 10.53 -27.61 37.24
C ASP A 21 10.11 -26.98 38.57
N ILE A 22 9.43 -25.82 38.53
CA ILE A 22 8.87 -25.17 39.71
C ILE A 22 7.79 -26.04 40.36
N TRP A 23 6.97 -26.74 39.58
CA TRP A 23 5.99 -27.70 40.13
C TRP A 23 6.67 -28.84 40.90
N ARG A 24 7.76 -29.40 40.37
CA ARG A 24 8.55 -30.44 41.05
C ARG A 24 9.24 -29.92 42.31
N GLU A 25 9.73 -28.68 42.27
CA GLU A 25 10.35 -28.04 43.43
C GLU A 25 9.34 -27.76 44.55
N SER A 26 8.07 -27.50 44.21
CA SER A 26 7.00 -27.19 45.18
C SER A 26 6.77 -28.27 46.24
N VAL A 27 7.12 -29.53 45.94
CA VAL A 27 7.02 -30.68 46.87
C VAL A 27 7.81 -30.43 48.17
N ARG A 28 8.87 -29.62 48.11
CA ARG A 28 9.71 -29.31 49.28
C ARG A 28 9.13 -28.21 50.17
N TYR A 29 8.15 -27.45 49.68
CA TYR A 29 7.68 -26.22 50.31
C TYR A 29 6.22 -26.28 50.77
N ALA A 30 5.40 -27.17 50.22
CA ALA A 30 4.01 -27.34 50.63
C ALA A 30 3.57 -28.80 50.46
N GLU A 31 2.74 -29.29 51.40
CA GLU A 31 2.23 -30.68 51.39
C GLU A 31 0.87 -30.79 50.69
N SER A 32 0.02 -29.77 50.81
CA SER A 32 -1.30 -29.73 50.19
C SER A 32 -1.21 -29.40 48.69
N PRO A 33 -1.93 -30.11 47.80
CA PRO A 33 -1.96 -29.81 46.36
C PRO A 33 -2.41 -28.37 46.04
N ALA A 34 -3.33 -27.82 46.84
CA ALA A 34 -3.84 -26.46 46.65
C ALA A 34 -2.77 -25.39 46.98
N ASP A 35 -2.03 -25.59 48.07
CA ASP A 35 -0.97 -24.67 48.50
C ASP A 35 0.23 -24.73 47.56
N ARG A 36 0.56 -25.94 47.06
CA ARG A 36 1.57 -26.13 46.01
C ARG A 36 1.20 -25.40 44.73
N LEU A 37 -0.06 -25.48 44.30
CA LEU A 37 -0.55 -24.78 43.11
C LEU A 37 -0.45 -23.26 43.27
N ALA A 38 -0.87 -22.73 44.42
CA ALA A 38 -0.76 -21.30 44.72
C ALA A 38 0.70 -20.82 44.73
N TRP A 39 1.61 -21.63 45.32
CA TRP A 39 3.04 -21.33 45.34
C TRP A 39 3.66 -21.35 43.94
N THR A 40 3.38 -22.38 43.15
CA THR A 40 3.87 -22.51 41.77
C THR A 40 3.36 -21.38 40.89
N TYR A 41 2.07 -21.01 40.97
CA TYR A 41 1.54 -19.85 40.24
C TYR A 41 2.29 -18.56 40.60
N SER A 42 2.45 -18.27 41.89
CA SER A 42 3.11 -17.02 42.34
C SER A 42 4.55 -16.90 41.83
N ARG A 43 5.26 -18.03 41.66
CA ARG A 43 6.66 -18.05 41.23
C ARG A 43 6.81 -18.17 39.71
N ALA A 44 6.11 -19.11 39.09
CA ALA A 44 6.23 -19.42 37.66
C ALA A 44 5.64 -18.32 36.78
N VAL A 45 4.51 -17.71 37.19
CA VAL A 45 3.91 -16.58 36.46
C VAL A 45 4.86 -15.39 36.46
N LYS A 46 5.46 -15.04 37.61
CA LYS A 46 6.41 -13.92 37.68
C LYS A 46 7.65 -14.14 36.83
N ALA A 47 8.19 -15.36 36.83
CA ALA A 47 9.37 -15.70 36.03
C ALA A 47 9.07 -15.70 34.52
N SER A 48 7.95 -16.30 34.11
CA SER A 48 7.60 -16.45 32.69
C SER A 48 6.97 -15.19 32.07
N LEU A 49 6.27 -14.36 32.84
CA LEU A 49 5.58 -13.16 32.34
C LEU A 49 6.54 -12.15 31.73
N ALA A 50 7.69 -11.92 32.37
CA ALA A 50 8.69 -10.97 31.88
C ALA A 50 9.24 -11.39 30.50
N THR A 51 9.61 -12.66 30.36
CA THR A 51 10.13 -13.23 29.11
C THR A 51 9.07 -13.26 28.01
N THR A 52 7.85 -13.71 28.35
CA THR A 52 6.70 -13.75 27.41
C THR A 52 6.37 -12.36 26.89
N SER A 53 6.24 -11.39 27.80
CA SER A 53 5.84 -10.02 27.45
C SER A 53 6.91 -9.36 26.58
N THR A 54 8.19 -9.54 26.92
CA THR A 54 9.31 -8.99 26.11
C THR A 54 9.33 -9.61 24.72
N THR A 55 9.08 -10.92 24.61
CA THR A 55 9.02 -11.64 23.33
C THR A 55 7.83 -11.16 22.48
N ALA A 56 6.64 -11.09 23.09
CA ALA A 56 5.44 -10.61 22.42
C ALA A 56 5.58 -9.14 21.96
N LEU A 57 6.11 -8.27 22.81
CA LEU A 57 6.36 -6.87 22.48
C LEU A 57 7.37 -6.75 21.34
N SER A 58 8.46 -7.55 21.34
CA SER A 58 9.44 -7.56 20.25
C SER A 58 8.81 -7.93 18.91
N PHE A 59 7.88 -8.88 18.89
CA PHE A 59 7.13 -9.21 17.68
C PHE A 59 6.15 -8.11 17.28
N LEU A 60 5.46 -7.50 18.25
CA LEU A 60 4.54 -6.39 18.01
C LEU A 60 5.24 -5.11 17.53
N CYS A 61 6.51 -4.89 17.90
CA CYS A 61 7.32 -3.78 17.36
C CYS A 61 7.44 -3.82 15.84
N ASN A 62 7.33 -4.99 15.20
CA ASN A 62 7.31 -5.10 13.73
C ASN A 62 6.10 -4.41 13.09
N MET A 63 5.06 -4.03 13.85
CA MET A 63 3.95 -3.22 13.35
C MET A 63 4.39 -1.83 12.85
N ALA A 64 5.50 -1.30 13.37
CA ALA A 64 6.08 -0.03 12.92
C ALA A 64 6.79 -0.14 11.55
N SER A 65 6.96 -1.35 11.01
CA SER A 65 7.62 -1.56 9.72
C SER A 65 6.75 -1.08 8.55
N VAL A 66 7.38 -0.47 7.54
CA VAL A 66 6.73 -0.12 6.27
C VAL A 66 6.36 -1.38 5.46
N ILE A 67 7.07 -2.50 5.70
CA ILE A 67 6.89 -3.75 4.96
C ILE A 67 5.67 -4.52 5.48
N ARG A 68 4.62 -4.64 4.64
CA ARG A 68 3.34 -5.28 5.00
C ARG A 68 3.50 -6.71 5.53
N ALA A 69 4.38 -7.51 4.92
CA ALA A 69 4.63 -8.90 5.33
C ALA A 69 5.15 -8.99 6.76
N LEU A 70 6.07 -8.11 7.17
CA LEU A 70 6.63 -8.06 8.52
C LEU A 70 5.58 -7.64 9.55
N ARG A 71 4.72 -6.66 9.22
CA ARG A 71 3.63 -6.23 10.12
C ARG A 71 2.64 -7.37 10.42
N GLN A 72 2.18 -8.06 9.37
CA GLN A 72 1.20 -9.14 9.51
C GLN A 72 1.80 -10.33 10.27
N PHE A 73 3.04 -10.69 9.96
CA PHE A 73 3.77 -11.74 10.66
C PHE A 73 3.97 -11.40 12.14
N GLY A 74 4.48 -10.20 12.45
CA GLY A 74 4.74 -9.76 13.81
C GLY A 74 3.49 -9.66 14.68
N PHE A 75 2.39 -9.13 14.14
CA PHE A 75 1.11 -9.08 14.84
C PHE A 75 0.57 -10.47 15.19
N PHE A 76 0.55 -11.38 14.21
CA PHE A 76 0.10 -12.75 14.42
C PHE A 76 0.97 -13.47 15.46
N MET A 77 2.30 -13.36 15.34
CA MET A 77 3.24 -13.97 16.28
C MET A 77 3.11 -13.44 17.70
N GLY A 78 2.96 -12.12 17.86
CA GLY A 78 2.79 -11.50 19.18
C GLY A 78 1.55 -12.02 19.91
N ILE A 79 0.43 -12.17 19.19
CA ILE A 79 -0.80 -12.77 19.73
C ILE A 79 -0.57 -14.24 20.07
N CYS A 80 0.02 -15.03 19.16
CA CYS A 80 0.28 -16.45 19.39
C CYS A 80 1.13 -16.71 20.65
N VAL A 81 2.17 -15.91 20.88
CA VAL A 81 3.03 -16.01 22.08
C VAL A 81 2.23 -15.74 23.35
N MET A 82 1.44 -14.66 23.37
CA MET A 82 0.58 -14.33 24.52
C MET A 82 -0.48 -15.40 24.77
N SER A 83 -1.16 -15.88 23.72
CA SER A 83 -2.16 -16.95 23.82
C SER A 83 -1.54 -18.26 24.31
N THR A 84 -0.34 -18.62 23.85
CA THR A 84 0.36 -19.84 24.29
C THR A 84 0.69 -19.78 25.77
N TRP A 85 1.18 -18.63 26.26
CA TRP A 85 1.44 -18.44 27.68
C TRP A 85 0.17 -18.52 28.54
N LEU A 86 -0.94 -17.94 28.07
CA LEU A 86 -2.23 -18.04 28.74
C LEU A 86 -2.71 -19.50 28.79
N LEU A 87 -2.59 -20.25 27.70
CA LEU A 87 -2.96 -21.68 27.66
C LEU A 87 -2.10 -22.51 28.62
N ILE A 88 -0.79 -22.27 28.69
CA ILE A 88 0.07 -22.98 29.65
C ILE A 88 -0.31 -22.60 31.08
N THR A 89 -0.50 -21.31 31.35
CA THR A 89 -0.83 -20.84 32.70
C THR A 89 -2.18 -21.38 33.16
N PHE A 90 -3.23 -21.33 32.33
CA PHE A 90 -4.59 -21.71 32.74
C PHE A 90 -4.95 -23.18 32.50
N VAL A 91 -4.34 -23.86 31.52
CA VAL A 91 -4.72 -25.24 31.15
C VAL A 91 -3.66 -26.23 31.62
N TYR A 92 -2.37 -25.98 31.39
CA TYR A 92 -1.32 -26.94 31.74
C TYR A 92 -1.13 -27.07 33.25
N MET A 93 -1.18 -25.97 34.01
CA MET A 93 -1.02 -26.04 35.48
C MET A 93 -2.10 -26.86 36.19
N PRO A 94 -3.41 -26.64 35.95
CA PRO A 94 -4.44 -27.51 36.53
C PRO A 94 -4.31 -28.96 36.06
N LEU A 95 -3.89 -29.19 34.81
CA LEU A 95 -3.66 -30.53 34.29
C LEU A 95 -2.54 -31.25 35.05
N ALA A 96 -1.47 -30.55 35.43
CA ALA A 96 -0.39 -31.12 36.24
C ALA A 96 -0.88 -31.57 37.63
N VAL A 97 -1.79 -30.80 38.26
CA VAL A 97 -2.42 -31.17 39.53
C VAL A 97 -3.32 -32.40 39.36
N VAL A 98 -4.10 -32.45 38.29
CA VAL A 98 -4.98 -33.60 37.98
C VAL A 98 -4.14 -34.85 37.70
N ASP A 99 -3.03 -34.74 36.96
CA ASP A 99 -2.09 -35.85 36.74
C ASP A 99 -1.57 -36.39 38.07
N GLU A 100 -1.17 -35.51 38.99
CA GLU A 100 -0.65 -35.94 40.29
C GLU A 100 -1.71 -36.62 41.16
N ILE A 101 -2.97 -36.16 41.12
CA ILE A 101 -4.06 -36.74 41.94
C ILE A 101 -4.60 -38.06 41.35
N TYR A 102 -4.80 -38.13 40.03
CA TYR A 102 -5.50 -39.25 39.39
C TYR A 102 -4.56 -40.25 38.71
N LEU A 103 -3.45 -39.79 38.12
CA LEU A 103 -2.55 -40.64 37.32
C LEU A 103 -1.34 -41.14 38.10
N SER A 104 -1.05 -40.58 39.29
CA SER A 104 -0.03 -41.13 40.21
C SER A 104 -0.31 -42.58 40.63
N ARG A 105 -1.58 -42.99 40.71
CA ARG A 105 -1.99 -44.38 40.99
C ARG A 105 -1.60 -45.39 39.90
N PHE A 106 -1.37 -44.93 38.67
CA PHE A 106 -1.02 -45.78 37.52
C PHE A 106 0.44 -45.63 37.08
N ARG A 107 1.23 -44.79 37.75
CA ARG A 107 2.66 -44.70 37.46
C ARG A 107 3.37 -45.95 37.99
N LEU A 108 3.95 -46.72 37.07
CA LEU A 108 5.01 -47.68 37.38
C LEU A 108 6.24 -46.87 37.81
N GLU A 109 6.29 -46.48 39.09
CA GLU A 109 7.53 -45.98 39.68
C GLU A 109 8.54 -47.12 39.67
N PHE A 110 9.49 -47.07 38.74
CA PHE A 110 10.81 -47.62 39.00
C PHE A 110 11.37 -46.83 40.18
N LYS A 111 11.18 -47.39 41.38
CA LYS A 111 11.69 -46.88 42.64
C LYS A 111 13.20 -46.68 42.47
N LYS A 112 13.62 -45.43 42.28
CA LYS A 112 15.02 -45.08 42.37
C LYS A 112 15.39 -45.19 43.85
N ASP A 113 16.38 -46.04 44.15
CA ASP A 113 16.76 -46.36 45.52
C ASP A 113 16.98 -45.07 46.33
N PRO A 114 16.39 -44.94 47.53
CA PRO A 114 16.45 -43.73 48.34
C PRO A 114 17.83 -43.49 48.98
N ASP A 115 18.80 -44.39 48.75
CA ASP A 115 20.11 -44.37 49.40
C ASP A 115 21.30 -44.17 48.43
N ASP A 116 21.05 -43.76 47.18
CA ASP A 116 22.14 -43.35 46.28
C ASP A 116 22.55 -41.90 46.54
N ASN A 117 23.15 -41.68 47.72
CA ASN A 117 23.86 -40.46 48.08
C ASN A 117 25.18 -40.28 47.28
N THR A 118 25.44 -41.12 46.26
CA THR A 118 26.52 -40.84 45.34
C THR A 118 26.07 -39.81 44.32
N PRO A 119 26.66 -38.60 44.31
CA PRO A 119 26.29 -37.61 43.31
C PRO A 119 26.61 -38.21 41.94
N SER A 120 25.56 -38.34 41.11
CA SER A 120 25.67 -38.78 39.72
C SER A 120 26.89 -38.14 39.06
N PHE A 121 27.64 -38.88 38.26
CA PHE A 121 28.82 -38.37 37.54
C PHE A 121 28.52 -37.05 36.82
N LYS A 122 27.28 -36.89 36.29
CA LYS A 122 26.80 -35.63 35.70
C LYS A 122 26.74 -34.49 36.72
N SER A 123 26.22 -34.72 37.92
CA SER A 123 26.15 -33.73 38.99
C SER A 123 27.53 -33.28 39.44
N ARG A 124 28.46 -34.22 39.67
CA ARG A 124 29.86 -33.90 40.00
C ARG A 124 30.56 -33.12 38.89
N MET A 125 30.30 -33.49 37.64
CA MET A 125 30.83 -32.78 36.48
C MET A 125 30.29 -31.36 36.40
N PHE A 126 28.98 -31.14 36.60
CA PHE A 126 28.39 -29.80 36.61
C PHE A 126 28.88 -28.94 37.78
N GLU A 127 29.09 -29.53 38.95
CA GLU A 127 29.62 -28.83 40.12
C GLU A 127 31.07 -28.38 39.90
N PHE A 128 31.90 -29.27 39.34
CA PHE A 128 33.27 -28.95 38.94
C PHE A 128 33.32 -27.89 37.82
N LEU A 129 32.43 -28.01 36.83
CA LEU A 129 32.29 -27.05 35.74
C LEU A 129 31.86 -25.68 36.28
N ASN A 130 30.94 -25.62 37.25
CA ASN A 130 30.51 -24.38 37.90
C ASN A 130 31.66 -23.69 38.63
N ILE A 131 32.49 -24.44 39.36
CA ILE A 131 33.66 -23.89 40.05
C ILE A 131 34.66 -23.31 39.05
N ILE A 132 34.93 -24.03 37.96
CA ILE A 132 35.82 -23.57 36.88
C ILE A 132 35.24 -22.32 36.21
N LEU A 133 33.96 -22.34 35.82
CA LEU A 133 33.27 -21.22 35.18
C LEU A 133 33.25 -19.98 36.07
N TYR A 134 33.02 -20.15 37.37
CA TYR A 134 33.04 -19.02 38.31
C TYR A 134 34.43 -18.39 38.39
N LYS A 135 35.49 -19.22 38.47
CA LYS A 135 36.88 -18.75 38.52
C LYS A 135 37.32 -18.12 37.18
N MET A 136 36.77 -18.59 36.06
CA MET A 136 37.07 -18.13 34.70
C MET A 136 36.00 -17.19 34.11
N ARG A 137 35.10 -16.63 34.92
CA ARG A 137 33.94 -15.86 34.40
C ARG A 137 34.34 -14.67 33.51
N TRP A 138 35.37 -13.92 33.91
CA TRP A 138 35.85 -12.76 33.14
C TRP A 138 36.47 -13.15 31.80
N PRO A 139 37.45 -14.08 31.72
CA PRO A 139 37.97 -14.51 30.43
C PRO A 139 36.91 -15.17 29.55
N VAL A 140 35.96 -15.94 30.12
CA VAL A 140 34.86 -16.53 29.34
C VAL A 140 33.94 -15.46 28.76
N ILE A 141 33.57 -14.43 29.54
CA ILE A 141 32.76 -13.30 29.04
C ILE A 141 33.51 -12.54 27.94
N VAL A 142 34.78 -12.19 28.18
CA VAL A 142 35.59 -11.43 27.21
C VAL A 142 35.77 -12.21 25.91
N LEU A 143 36.07 -13.51 25.99
CA LEU A 143 36.20 -14.36 24.81
C LEU A 143 34.87 -14.51 24.06
N SER A 144 33.76 -14.66 24.77
CA SER A 144 32.43 -14.76 24.15
C SER A 144 32.04 -13.47 23.43
N VAL A 145 32.28 -12.31 24.05
CA VAL A 145 32.03 -11.01 23.43
C VAL A 145 32.96 -10.76 22.25
N ALA A 146 34.24 -11.10 22.37
CA ALA A 146 35.20 -11.00 21.28
C ALA A 146 34.82 -11.92 20.10
N PHE A 147 34.36 -13.14 20.40
CA PHE A 147 33.89 -14.09 19.40
C PHE A 147 32.63 -13.58 18.68
N VAL A 148 31.64 -13.08 19.41
CA VAL A 148 30.45 -12.46 18.82
C VAL A 148 30.83 -11.26 17.96
N GLY A 149 31.72 -10.39 18.45
CA GLY A 149 32.23 -9.25 17.68
C GLY A 149 32.95 -9.65 16.39
N LEU A 150 33.76 -10.71 16.45
CA LEU A 150 34.44 -11.27 15.28
C LEU A 150 33.45 -11.86 14.27
N CYS A 151 32.48 -12.64 14.73
CA CYS A 151 31.43 -13.22 13.89
C CYS A 151 30.58 -12.12 13.22
N LEU A 152 30.21 -11.08 13.95
CA LEU A 152 29.48 -9.94 13.39
C LEU A 152 30.33 -9.18 12.37
N GLY A 153 31.59 -8.88 12.70
CA GLY A 153 32.51 -8.17 11.80
C GLY A 153 32.77 -8.92 10.50
N THR A 154 32.93 -10.24 10.56
CA THR A 154 33.11 -11.09 9.38
C THR A 154 31.81 -11.25 8.58
N SER A 155 30.65 -11.33 9.25
CA SER A 155 29.36 -11.45 8.57
C SER A 155 29.02 -10.21 7.75
N ILE A 156 29.36 -9.00 8.22
CA ILE A 156 29.09 -7.75 7.49
C ILE A 156 29.73 -7.75 6.10
N GLN A 157 30.89 -8.39 5.94
CA GLN A 157 31.58 -8.47 4.64
C GLN A 157 30.93 -9.46 3.67
N GLY A 158 30.14 -10.41 4.17
CA GLY A 158 29.47 -11.44 3.37
C GLY A 158 27.98 -11.20 3.13
N VAL A 159 27.43 -10.08 3.61
CA VAL A 159 26.02 -9.73 3.33
C VAL A 159 25.92 -9.21 1.90
N GLU A 160 25.55 -10.10 0.99
CA GLU A 160 25.06 -9.71 -0.32
C GLU A 160 23.61 -9.22 -0.17
N LEU A 161 23.41 -7.93 -0.42
CA LEU A 161 22.05 -7.38 -0.53
C LEU A 161 21.48 -7.87 -1.86
N GLY A 162 20.69 -8.94 -1.79
CA GLY A 162 19.96 -9.44 -2.95
C GLY A 162 19.01 -8.38 -3.49
N SER A 163 19.43 -7.65 -4.52
CA SER A 163 18.57 -6.77 -5.32
C SER A 163 17.75 -7.54 -6.36
N GLY A 164 18.07 -8.83 -6.56
CA GLY A 164 17.35 -9.73 -7.44
C GLY A 164 16.13 -10.39 -6.78
N LEU A 165 15.15 -10.78 -7.58
CA LEU A 165 14.09 -11.68 -7.12
C LEU A 165 14.75 -12.99 -6.62
N PRO A 166 14.48 -13.43 -5.37
CA PRO A 166 14.89 -14.76 -4.95
C PRO A 166 14.29 -15.79 -5.90
N SER A 167 15.00 -16.90 -6.16
CA SER A 167 14.47 -18.02 -6.93
C SER A 167 13.33 -18.69 -6.16
N ILE A 168 12.13 -18.13 -6.29
CA ILE A 168 10.89 -18.64 -5.67
C ILE A 168 10.47 -19.96 -6.31
N PHE A 169 10.93 -20.20 -7.54
CA PHE A 169 10.54 -21.35 -8.32
C PHE A 169 11.52 -22.52 -8.14
N PRO A 170 11.00 -23.77 -8.13
CA PRO A 170 11.83 -24.98 -8.17
C PRO A 170 12.83 -24.95 -9.32
N ASP A 171 13.98 -25.61 -9.18
CA ASP A 171 15.07 -25.55 -10.17
C ASP A 171 14.62 -25.90 -11.60
N GLU A 172 13.67 -26.82 -11.76
CA GLU A 172 13.12 -27.23 -13.07
C GLU A 172 12.05 -26.30 -13.65
N HIS A 173 11.67 -25.23 -12.95
CA HIS A 173 10.63 -24.32 -13.41
C HIS A 173 11.10 -23.53 -14.63
N ASN A 174 10.19 -23.34 -15.59
CA ASN A 174 10.46 -22.63 -16.84
C ASN A 174 10.99 -21.20 -16.64
N MET A 175 10.63 -20.53 -15.54
CA MET A 175 11.16 -19.20 -15.18
C MET A 175 12.70 -19.22 -14.98
N ASN A 176 13.24 -20.24 -14.33
CA ASN A 176 14.67 -20.38 -14.09
C ASN A 176 15.40 -20.70 -15.41
N ARG A 177 14.79 -21.53 -16.25
CA ARG A 177 15.28 -21.82 -17.60
C ARG A 177 15.26 -20.58 -18.51
N GLY A 178 14.25 -19.72 -18.36
CA GLY A 178 14.14 -18.45 -19.07
C GLY A 178 15.31 -17.51 -18.75
N ALA A 179 15.69 -17.40 -17.47
CA ALA A 179 16.85 -16.59 -17.07
C ALA A 179 18.17 -17.14 -17.65
N ALA A 180 18.36 -18.46 -17.65
CA ALA A 180 19.52 -19.09 -18.28
C ALA A 180 19.56 -18.85 -19.79
N ILE A 181 18.42 -19.02 -20.48
CA ILE A 181 18.30 -18.73 -21.91
C ILE A 181 18.58 -17.24 -22.19
N PHE A 182 18.11 -16.34 -21.34
CA PHE A 182 18.36 -14.90 -21.50
C PHE A 182 19.84 -14.55 -21.36
N ALA A 183 20.57 -15.22 -20.47
CA ALA A 183 22.00 -15.02 -20.28
C ALA A 183 22.85 -15.68 -21.37
N ASP A 184 22.45 -16.87 -21.84
CA ASP A 184 23.26 -17.69 -22.75
C ASP A 184 22.98 -17.43 -24.24
N ASN A 185 21.73 -17.07 -24.60
CA ASN A 185 21.30 -16.97 -26.00
C ASN A 185 21.01 -15.56 -26.47
N PHE A 186 20.91 -14.58 -25.57
CA PHE A 186 20.67 -13.19 -25.93
C PHE A 186 21.92 -12.37 -25.60
N ASP A 187 22.54 -11.84 -26.65
CA ASP A 187 23.64 -10.90 -26.51
C ASP A 187 23.18 -9.65 -25.75
N SER A 188 24.09 -9.04 -25.00
CA SER A 188 23.77 -7.84 -24.24
C SER A 188 23.29 -6.72 -25.18
N VAL A 189 22.40 -5.86 -24.71
CA VAL A 189 21.89 -4.71 -25.49
C VAL A 189 23.05 -3.86 -26.03
N THR A 190 24.14 -3.75 -25.25
CA THR A 190 25.37 -3.06 -25.64
C THR A 190 26.13 -3.75 -26.78
N ASP A 191 26.13 -5.08 -26.85
CA ASP A 191 26.82 -5.83 -27.90
C ASP A 191 26.03 -5.82 -29.22
N VAL A 192 24.70 -5.86 -29.16
CA VAL A 192 23.83 -5.89 -30.35
C VAL A 192 23.67 -4.51 -30.99
N PHE A 193 23.40 -3.48 -30.18
CA PHE A 193 23.08 -2.15 -30.69
C PHE A 193 24.29 -1.19 -30.72
N GLY A 194 25.44 -1.63 -30.18
CA GLY A 194 26.69 -0.90 -30.15
C GLY A 194 26.69 0.31 -29.18
N PRO A 195 27.83 1.02 -29.06
CA PRO A 195 28.01 2.11 -28.10
C PRO A 195 27.19 3.38 -28.43
N ALA A 196 26.57 3.44 -29.61
CA ALA A 196 25.72 4.56 -30.04
C ALA A 196 24.24 4.35 -29.70
N PHE A 197 23.87 3.20 -29.11
CA PHE A 197 22.52 2.97 -28.61
C PHE A 197 22.26 3.88 -27.41
N LEU A 198 21.47 4.93 -27.64
CA LEU A 198 20.87 5.71 -26.57
C LEU A 198 19.70 4.89 -26.04
N GLU A 199 19.92 4.26 -24.89
CA GLU A 199 18.84 3.58 -24.18
C GLU A 199 17.69 4.58 -23.94
N PRO A 200 16.44 4.23 -24.31
CA PRO A 200 15.31 5.10 -24.01
C PRO A 200 15.24 5.34 -22.50
N GLU A 201 14.90 6.57 -22.12
CA GLU A 201 14.81 6.94 -20.71
C GLU A 201 13.90 5.94 -19.97
N ARG A 202 14.50 5.16 -19.07
CA ARG A 202 13.76 4.17 -18.24
C ARG A 202 12.83 4.83 -17.23
N GLN A 203 12.92 6.14 -17.09
CA GLN A 203 12.15 6.94 -16.15
C GLN A 203 11.64 8.16 -16.90
N ALA A 204 10.32 8.31 -16.90
CA ALA A 204 9.65 9.49 -17.43
C ALA A 204 9.04 10.27 -16.28
N VAL A 205 9.04 11.60 -16.37
CA VAL A 205 8.42 12.45 -15.36
C VAL A 205 6.91 12.37 -15.52
N VAL A 206 6.23 11.89 -14.47
CA VAL A 206 4.77 11.87 -14.35
C VAL A 206 4.37 12.97 -13.38
N CYS A 207 3.48 13.86 -13.83
CA CYS A 207 3.05 15.02 -13.05
C CYS A 207 1.64 14.82 -12.47
N GLY A 208 1.35 15.53 -11.38
CA GLY A 208 0.02 15.57 -10.80
C GLY A 208 -0.90 16.52 -11.58
N GLU A 209 -2.18 16.15 -11.68
CA GLU A 209 -3.23 16.96 -12.32
C GLU A 209 -3.40 18.35 -11.65
N ARG A 210 -2.98 18.47 -10.39
CA ARG A 210 -3.03 19.69 -9.56
C ARG A 210 -1.78 20.55 -9.64
N ASP A 211 -0.74 20.11 -10.34
CA ASP A 211 0.51 20.86 -10.42
C ASP A 211 0.42 21.93 -11.52
N PHE A 212 -0.14 23.09 -11.18
CA PHE A 212 -0.26 24.26 -12.08
C PHE A 212 1.05 25.04 -12.26
N VAL A 213 2.18 24.56 -11.70
CA VAL A 213 3.45 25.30 -11.59
C VAL A 213 4.38 25.07 -12.80
N THR A 214 4.85 26.20 -13.33
CA THR A 214 5.97 26.51 -14.28
C THR A 214 6.17 25.66 -15.52
N ASP A 215 6.18 26.35 -16.67
CA ASP A 215 6.52 25.88 -18.02
C ASP A 215 7.87 25.13 -18.18
N ASP A 216 8.65 24.95 -17.13
CA ASP A 216 9.98 24.32 -17.15
C ASP A 216 9.95 22.78 -16.99
N LEU A 217 8.85 22.19 -16.50
CA LEU A 217 8.71 20.72 -16.43
C LEU A 217 7.97 20.16 -17.65
N THR A 218 8.70 19.43 -18.51
CA THR A 218 8.10 18.62 -19.58
C THR A 218 7.59 17.29 -19.04
N CYS A 219 6.37 17.27 -18.53
CA CYS A 219 5.70 16.05 -18.11
C CYS A 219 5.46 15.14 -19.33
N SER A 220 5.74 13.84 -19.23
CA SER A 220 5.42 12.89 -20.30
C SER A 220 3.94 12.46 -20.26
N MET A 221 3.36 12.43 -19.06
CA MET A 221 1.96 12.16 -18.82
C MET A 221 1.54 12.76 -17.47
N TYR A 222 0.24 12.92 -17.28
CA TYR A 222 -0.34 13.22 -15.98
C TYR A 222 -0.99 11.97 -15.40
N TRP A 223 -1.03 11.86 -14.08
CA TRP A 223 -1.68 10.75 -13.39
C TRP A 223 -2.45 11.24 -12.18
N CYS A 224 -3.63 10.64 -11.94
CA CYS A 224 -4.40 10.87 -10.73
C CYS A 224 -5.11 9.59 -10.23
N GLU A 225 -5.31 9.52 -8.92
CA GLU A 225 -6.24 8.55 -8.32
C GLU A 225 -7.67 8.99 -8.64
N ALA A 226 -8.40 8.16 -9.38
CA ALA A 226 -9.77 8.44 -9.78
C ALA A 226 -10.80 7.79 -8.85
N ARG A 227 -11.99 8.39 -8.78
CA ARG A 227 -13.21 7.82 -8.20
C ARG A 227 -14.27 7.71 -9.28
N LEU A 228 -15.12 6.69 -9.15
CA LEU A 228 -16.36 6.62 -9.89
C LEU A 228 -17.24 7.81 -9.47
N ASN A 229 -17.63 8.63 -10.43
CA ASN A 229 -18.60 9.70 -10.24
C ASN A 229 -19.89 9.05 -9.72
N ALA A 230 -20.36 9.50 -8.54
CA ALA A 230 -21.55 8.98 -7.86
C ALA A 230 -22.85 9.13 -8.67
N GLN A 231 -22.81 9.82 -9.81
CA GLN A 231 -23.93 10.00 -10.74
C GLN A 231 -24.03 8.91 -11.82
N THR A 232 -23.03 8.05 -11.96
CA THR A 232 -23.06 6.90 -12.90
C THR A 232 -23.43 5.63 -12.14
N THR A 233 -24.63 5.12 -12.36
CA THR A 233 -25.10 3.84 -11.84
C THR A 233 -24.25 2.69 -12.39
N MET A 234 -24.00 1.67 -11.55
CA MET A 234 -23.09 0.53 -11.76
C MET A 234 -23.30 -0.31 -13.02
N ASP A 235 -24.38 -0.12 -13.78
CA ASP A 235 -24.79 -1.15 -14.74
C ASP A 235 -24.18 -1.05 -16.13
N LYS A 236 -23.66 0.09 -16.59
CA LYS A 236 -22.86 0.20 -17.84
C LYS A 236 -22.00 1.47 -17.80
N PRO A 237 -20.67 1.42 -17.98
CA PRO A 237 -19.89 2.62 -18.31
C PRO A 237 -20.26 3.02 -19.75
N LYS A 238 -21.42 3.65 -19.94
CA LYS A 238 -21.77 4.21 -21.23
C LYS A 238 -20.77 5.31 -21.51
N ALA A 239 -20.09 5.19 -22.66
CA ALA A 239 -19.50 6.31 -23.35
C ALA A 239 -20.49 7.48 -23.30
N TRP A 240 -20.04 8.61 -22.79
CA TRP A 240 -20.74 9.89 -22.81
C TRP A 240 -22.27 9.86 -22.53
N ALA A 241 -22.68 9.66 -21.28
CA ALA A 241 -24.05 10.00 -20.86
C ALA A 241 -24.23 11.48 -20.44
N GLY A 242 -23.22 12.33 -20.68
CA GLY A 242 -23.18 13.70 -20.19
C GLY A 242 -23.87 14.69 -21.13
N ASN A 243 -24.72 15.57 -20.60
CA ASN A 243 -25.41 16.64 -21.35
C ASN A 243 -24.46 17.78 -21.78
N GLY A 244 -23.17 17.50 -22.01
CA GLY A 244 -22.12 18.51 -22.21
C GLY A 244 -21.84 19.34 -20.95
N THR A 245 -21.95 18.75 -19.75
CA THR A 245 -21.75 19.44 -18.47
C THR A 245 -20.48 18.93 -17.78
N CYS A 246 -19.62 19.84 -17.32
CA CYS A 246 -18.41 19.53 -16.56
C CYS A 246 -18.60 19.86 -15.09
N ASN A 247 -18.16 18.94 -14.22
CA ASN A 247 -18.08 19.20 -12.79
C ASN A 247 -16.76 19.91 -12.50
N CYS A 248 -16.81 21.07 -11.84
CA CYS A 248 -15.64 21.91 -11.62
C CYS A 248 -15.33 22.09 -10.12
N TRP A 249 -14.04 22.19 -9.82
CA TRP A 249 -13.52 22.42 -8.47
C TRP A 249 -12.47 23.51 -8.50
N ARG A 250 -12.55 24.43 -7.53
CA ARG A 250 -11.73 25.63 -7.45
C ARG A 250 -10.93 25.67 -6.16
N LYS A 251 -9.68 26.13 -6.30
CA LYS A 251 -8.76 26.45 -5.22
C LYS A 251 -8.33 27.92 -5.33
N PRO A 252 -8.66 28.78 -4.36
CA PRO A 252 -8.26 30.18 -4.39
C PRO A 252 -6.74 30.32 -4.22
N LEU A 253 -6.14 31.26 -4.95
CA LEU A 253 -4.76 31.65 -4.74
C LEU A 253 -4.66 32.57 -3.51
N THR A 254 -3.61 32.42 -2.71
CA THR A 254 -3.38 33.22 -1.51
C THR A 254 -2.04 33.93 -1.58
N GLY A 255 -1.98 35.20 -1.14
CA GLY A 255 -0.71 35.91 -0.97
C GLY A 255 -0.23 36.74 -2.16
N CYS A 256 -1.13 37.33 -2.95
CA CYS A 256 -0.76 38.29 -3.99
C CYS A 256 -0.48 39.69 -3.40
N PRO A 257 0.52 40.42 -3.93
CA PRO A 257 0.74 41.84 -3.62
C PRO A 257 -0.50 42.72 -3.84
N ALA A 258 -0.70 43.72 -2.99
CA ALA A 258 -1.75 44.73 -3.18
C ALA A 258 -1.53 45.63 -4.42
N THR A 259 -0.32 45.60 -4.99
CA THR A 259 0.04 46.34 -6.20
C THR A 259 -0.39 45.65 -7.48
N ASP A 260 -0.72 44.36 -7.43
CA ASP A 260 -1.07 43.61 -8.62
C ASP A 260 -2.47 44.02 -9.08
N LEU A 261 -2.56 44.55 -10.29
CA LEU A 261 -3.81 44.97 -10.91
C LEU A 261 -4.58 43.81 -11.54
N THR A 262 -3.94 42.63 -11.64
CA THR A 262 -4.48 41.45 -12.29
C THR A 262 -4.47 40.23 -11.35
N ALA A 263 -5.49 39.40 -11.47
CA ALA A 263 -5.70 38.15 -10.75
C ALA A 263 -5.68 37.00 -11.77
N PRO A 264 -4.63 36.14 -11.79
CA PRO A 264 -4.53 35.06 -12.75
C PRO A 264 -5.51 33.94 -12.43
N VAL A 265 -6.19 33.45 -13.46
CA VAL A 265 -7.09 32.30 -13.43
C VAL A 265 -6.54 31.21 -14.34
N ARG A 266 -6.25 30.04 -13.77
CA ARG A 266 -5.80 28.86 -14.52
C ARG A 266 -6.88 27.80 -14.46
N LEU A 267 -7.37 27.40 -15.63
CA LEU A 267 -8.45 26.44 -15.80
C LEU A 267 -7.89 25.20 -16.48
N ARG A 268 -8.08 24.02 -15.89
CA ARG A 268 -7.74 22.73 -16.51
C ARG A 268 -9.01 21.94 -16.84
N PHE A 269 -9.06 21.42 -18.05
CA PHE A 269 -10.17 20.63 -18.56
C PHE A 269 -9.69 19.20 -18.80
N VAL A 270 -10.36 18.25 -18.17
CA VAL A 270 -10.22 16.81 -18.42
C VAL A 270 -11.37 16.40 -19.31
N GLY A 271 -11.10 16.19 -20.59
CA GLY A 271 -12.17 15.98 -21.57
C GLY A 271 -11.68 15.88 -23.00
N PRO A 272 -12.48 16.28 -23.99
CA PRO A 272 -12.17 16.01 -25.40
C PRO A 272 -11.05 16.91 -25.93
N ALA A 273 -10.18 16.36 -26.79
CA ALA A 273 -9.04 17.04 -27.42
C ALA A 273 -9.37 18.35 -28.17
N GLU A 274 -10.51 18.43 -28.87
CA GLU A 274 -10.75 19.48 -29.86
C GLU A 274 -11.68 20.62 -29.39
N LEU A 275 -11.25 21.36 -28.36
CA LEU A 275 -11.94 22.60 -27.99
C LEU A 275 -11.44 23.77 -28.86
N GLN A 276 -12.20 24.25 -29.85
CA GLN A 276 -11.80 25.43 -30.62
C GLN A 276 -11.70 26.66 -29.71
N ASN A 277 -10.64 27.47 -29.86
CA ASN A 277 -10.33 28.61 -28.97
C ASN A 277 -11.53 29.58 -28.81
N ALA A 278 -12.22 29.90 -29.91
CA ALA A 278 -13.34 30.84 -29.89
C ALA A 278 -14.57 30.29 -29.13
N GLN A 279 -14.83 28.99 -29.24
CA GLN A 279 -15.94 28.33 -28.54
C GLN A 279 -15.63 28.17 -27.06
N LEU A 280 -14.40 27.74 -26.73
CA LEU A 280 -13.96 27.58 -25.35
C LEU A 280 -13.94 28.91 -24.61
N ALA A 281 -13.46 29.99 -25.24
CA ALA A 281 -13.43 31.32 -24.62
C ALA A 281 -14.83 31.82 -24.24
N ALA A 282 -15.84 31.58 -25.08
CA ALA A 282 -17.22 31.99 -24.80
C ALA A 282 -17.84 31.19 -23.63
N GLU A 283 -17.66 29.87 -23.60
CA GLU A 283 -18.20 29.02 -22.54
C GLU A 283 -17.46 29.27 -21.20
N VAL A 284 -16.13 29.48 -21.24
CA VAL A 284 -15.34 29.89 -20.07
C VAL A 284 -15.82 31.24 -19.54
N ALA A 285 -16.07 32.21 -20.42
CA ALA A 285 -16.60 33.50 -20.01
C ALA A 285 -17.95 33.38 -19.30
N GLU A 286 -18.87 32.60 -19.84
CA GLU A 286 -20.18 32.34 -19.23
C GLU A 286 -20.03 31.65 -17.86
N HIS A 287 -19.16 30.65 -17.77
CA HIS A 287 -18.89 29.94 -16.52
C HIS A 287 -18.31 30.86 -15.44
N LEU A 288 -17.32 31.69 -15.80
CA LEU A 288 -16.71 32.66 -14.89
C LEU A 288 -17.72 33.72 -14.43
N LEU A 289 -18.67 34.13 -15.28
CA LEU A 289 -19.75 35.05 -14.91
C LEU A 289 -20.74 34.44 -13.91
N VAL A 290 -21.12 33.17 -14.10
CA VAL A 290 -22.10 32.47 -13.24
C VAL A 290 -21.47 32.01 -11.92
N GLY A 291 -20.19 31.60 -11.95
CA GLY A 291 -19.43 31.13 -10.80
C GLY A 291 -18.70 32.21 -10.00
N ALA A 292 -18.86 33.49 -10.36
CA ALA A 292 -18.22 34.62 -9.70
C ALA A 292 -18.93 35.05 -8.41
N ALA A 293 -18.64 34.32 -7.34
CA ALA A 293 -18.66 34.86 -5.99
C ALA A 293 -17.23 35.19 -5.52
N THR A 294 -16.41 35.79 -6.39
CA THR A 294 -15.05 36.24 -6.04
C THR A 294 -15.10 37.73 -5.74
N ASN A 295 -14.93 38.10 -4.47
CA ASN A 295 -14.96 39.47 -4.01
C ASN A 295 -13.99 40.38 -4.82
N GLY A 296 -14.50 41.50 -5.32
CA GLY A 296 -13.69 42.61 -5.87
C GLY A 296 -13.01 42.37 -7.22
N VAL A 297 -13.46 41.42 -8.04
CA VAL A 297 -12.91 41.26 -9.41
C VAL A 297 -13.86 41.92 -10.40
N ASP A 298 -13.34 42.69 -11.36
CA ASP A 298 -14.19 43.39 -12.33
C ASP A 298 -14.68 42.42 -13.41
N HIS A 299 -16.00 42.23 -13.45
CA HIS A 299 -16.68 41.38 -14.40
C HIS A 299 -17.24 42.13 -15.63
N THR A 300 -17.04 43.44 -15.73
CA THR A 300 -17.62 44.25 -16.81
C THR A 300 -16.92 44.07 -18.16
N GLN A 301 -15.70 43.52 -18.18
CA GLN A 301 -14.99 43.15 -19.42
C GLN A 301 -15.56 41.89 -20.11
N PHE A 302 -16.44 41.13 -19.45
CA PHE A 302 -17.02 39.89 -19.98
C PHE A 302 -18.12 40.10 -21.03
N GLY A 303 -18.29 41.31 -21.56
CA GLY A 303 -19.11 41.60 -22.73
C GLY A 303 -18.59 40.87 -23.97
N ARG A 304 -18.89 39.58 -24.09
CA ARG A 304 -18.66 38.67 -25.23
C ARG A 304 -17.21 38.43 -25.70
N ALA A 305 -16.19 39.00 -25.08
CA ALA A 305 -14.80 38.73 -25.45
C ALA A 305 -13.89 38.56 -24.23
N VAL A 306 -13.87 37.36 -23.64
CA VAL A 306 -12.70 36.93 -22.85
C VAL A 306 -11.58 36.66 -23.84
N LEU A 307 -10.52 37.46 -23.77
CA LEU A 307 -9.25 37.09 -24.38
C LEU A 307 -8.64 36.00 -23.50
N MET A 308 -8.95 34.74 -23.81
CA MET A 308 -8.18 33.61 -23.32
C MET A 308 -6.74 33.87 -23.72
N GLU A 309 -5.89 34.16 -22.74
CA GLU A 309 -4.51 34.61 -22.96
C GLU A 309 -3.71 33.50 -23.64
N SER A 310 -3.90 32.27 -23.17
CA SER A 310 -3.31 31.09 -23.76
C SER A 310 -4.19 29.85 -23.55
N LYS A 311 -4.12 28.95 -24.53
CA LYS A 311 -4.62 27.58 -24.45
C LYS A 311 -3.45 26.64 -24.73
N LYS A 312 -3.20 25.69 -23.83
CA LYS A 312 -2.14 24.70 -23.94
C LYS A 312 -2.75 23.31 -23.84
N SER A 313 -2.52 22.48 -24.86
CA SER A 313 -2.80 21.04 -24.74
C SER A 313 -1.67 20.42 -23.92
N LEU A 314 -2.05 19.75 -22.82
CA LEU A 314 -1.14 19.02 -21.96
C LEU A 314 -1.12 17.55 -22.40
N PRO A 315 -0.04 16.81 -22.08
CA PRO A 315 -0.03 15.36 -22.14
C PRO A 315 -1.26 14.74 -21.48
N SER A 316 -1.73 13.62 -22.01
CA SER A 316 -2.94 12.95 -21.52
C SER A 316 -2.86 12.63 -20.02
N LEU A 317 -4.03 12.68 -19.38
CA LEU A 317 -4.22 12.33 -17.99
C LEU A 317 -4.67 10.86 -17.89
N LEU A 318 -3.88 10.05 -17.19
CA LEU A 318 -4.27 8.70 -16.78
C LEU A 318 -5.06 8.78 -15.47
N GLN A 319 -6.35 8.50 -15.56
CA GLN A 319 -7.25 8.37 -14.42
C GLN A 319 -7.29 6.90 -14.01
N GLN A 320 -6.88 6.57 -12.79
CA GLN A 320 -6.82 5.17 -12.32
C GLN A 320 -7.59 4.98 -11.01
N VAL A 321 -8.51 4.03 -10.99
CA VAL A 321 -9.16 3.58 -9.75
C VAL A 321 -8.30 2.51 -9.10
N TRP A 322 -7.61 2.86 -8.01
CA TRP A 322 -6.67 1.94 -7.35
C TRP A 322 -7.33 0.65 -6.84
N GLU A 323 -8.60 0.72 -6.44
CA GLU A 323 -9.36 -0.39 -5.84
C GLU A 323 -9.77 -1.46 -6.88
N THR A 324 -10.16 -1.04 -8.09
CA THR A 324 -10.64 -1.94 -9.15
C THR A 324 -9.60 -2.22 -10.22
N GLY A 325 -8.62 -1.32 -10.39
CA GLY A 325 -7.66 -1.36 -11.49
C GLY A 325 -8.18 -0.74 -12.78
N ASP A 326 -9.39 -0.16 -12.78
CA ASP A 326 -9.94 0.50 -13.97
C ASP A 326 -9.14 1.76 -14.31
N THR A 327 -8.90 1.95 -15.60
CA THR A 327 -8.13 3.09 -16.11
C THR A 327 -8.85 3.78 -17.26
N ALA A 328 -8.76 5.10 -17.30
CA ALA A 328 -9.16 5.90 -18.45
C ALA A 328 -8.04 6.87 -18.82
N LEU A 329 -7.71 6.94 -20.10
CA LEU A 329 -6.80 7.95 -20.64
C LEU A 329 -7.64 9.05 -21.28
N THR A 330 -7.49 10.28 -20.80
CA THR A 330 -8.30 11.42 -21.22
C THR A 330 -7.43 12.59 -21.63
N ASP A 331 -7.89 13.40 -22.59
CA ASP A 331 -7.14 14.59 -22.98
C ASP A 331 -7.20 15.64 -21.88
N PHE A 332 -6.12 16.39 -21.78
CA PHE A 332 -5.91 17.36 -20.73
C PHE A 332 -5.54 18.70 -21.35
N THR A 333 -6.29 19.74 -21.03
CA THR A 333 -6.08 21.08 -21.60
C THR A 333 -6.02 22.09 -20.48
N GLU A 334 -5.08 23.03 -20.57
CA GLU A 334 -4.99 24.19 -19.69
C GLU A 334 -5.35 25.46 -20.47
N ALA A 335 -6.16 26.33 -19.86
CA ALA A 335 -6.44 27.67 -20.35
C ALA A 335 -6.10 28.70 -19.27
N ARG A 336 -5.57 29.83 -19.70
CA ARG A 336 -5.20 30.94 -18.83
C ARG A 336 -6.03 32.19 -19.16
N VAL A 337 -6.51 32.83 -18.11
CA VAL A 337 -7.27 34.09 -18.18
C VAL A 337 -6.78 34.99 -17.05
N ASP A 338 -6.46 36.24 -17.34
CA ASP A 338 -6.10 37.22 -16.31
C ASP A 338 -7.29 38.17 -16.09
N LEU A 339 -7.72 38.31 -14.83
CA LEU A 339 -8.85 39.16 -14.44
C LEU A 339 -8.39 40.46 -13.79
N ASN A 340 -9.10 41.56 -14.00
CA ASN A 340 -8.75 42.83 -13.35
C ASN A 340 -9.26 42.91 -11.90
N ARG A 341 -8.39 43.32 -10.99
CA ARG A 341 -8.70 43.54 -9.57
C ARG A 341 -9.23 44.96 -9.38
N THR A 342 -10.36 45.11 -8.69
CA THR A 342 -10.93 46.44 -8.38
C THR A 342 -10.21 47.14 -7.23
N ASP A 343 -9.78 46.38 -6.22
CA ASP A 343 -9.23 46.87 -4.96
C ASP A 343 -8.12 45.95 -4.41
N ALA A 344 -7.43 46.41 -3.36
CA ALA A 344 -6.40 45.62 -2.70
C ALA A 344 -6.94 44.36 -1.98
N GLU A 345 -8.22 44.35 -1.62
CA GLU A 345 -8.91 43.21 -0.97
C GLU A 345 -9.49 42.21 -1.98
N SER A 346 -9.38 42.51 -3.28
CA SER A 346 -9.86 41.65 -4.35
C SER A 346 -9.10 40.34 -4.40
N SER A 347 -9.79 39.26 -4.80
CA SER A 347 -9.21 37.92 -4.95
C SER A 347 -7.89 37.93 -5.72
N CYS A 348 -6.94 37.10 -5.28
CA CYS A 348 -5.66 36.88 -5.95
C CYS A 348 -5.73 35.99 -7.19
N GLY A 349 -6.95 35.63 -7.62
CA GLY A 349 -7.17 34.64 -8.65
C GLY A 349 -7.35 33.24 -8.06
N PHE A 350 -7.42 32.24 -8.93
CA PHE A 350 -7.69 30.87 -8.54
C PHE A 350 -7.25 29.86 -9.60
N GLU A 351 -7.03 28.64 -9.13
CA GLU A 351 -6.83 27.46 -9.97
C GLU A 351 -8.13 26.66 -9.97
N GLU A 352 -8.53 26.18 -11.13
CA GLU A 352 -9.76 25.42 -11.30
C GLU A 352 -9.55 24.21 -12.20
N ILE A 353 -10.11 23.07 -11.82
CA ILE A 353 -10.09 21.84 -12.61
C ILE A 353 -11.51 21.35 -12.85
N CYS A 354 -11.82 21.06 -14.12
CA CYS A 354 -13.13 20.65 -14.58
C CYS A 354 -13.05 19.28 -15.26
N PHE A 355 -13.87 18.34 -14.78
CA PHE A 355 -14.02 17.00 -15.35
C PHE A 355 -15.26 16.98 -16.23
N CYS A 356 -15.02 16.96 -17.55
CA CYS A 356 -16.07 17.12 -18.57
C CYS A 356 -16.56 15.79 -19.16
N VAL A 357 -15.78 14.71 -19.00
CA VAL A 357 -16.01 13.44 -19.70
C VAL A 357 -15.83 12.26 -18.76
N GLY A 358 -16.73 11.30 -18.87
CA GLY A 358 -16.58 9.98 -18.27
C GLY A 358 -17.13 9.84 -16.84
N SER A 359 -17.11 8.60 -16.38
CA SER A 359 -17.49 8.21 -15.02
C SER A 359 -16.36 8.45 -14.01
N PHE A 360 -15.22 9.00 -14.41
CA PHE A 360 -14.04 9.14 -13.55
C PHE A 360 -13.72 10.61 -13.26
N ALA A 361 -13.57 10.94 -11.98
CA ALA A 361 -13.04 12.22 -11.53
C ALA A 361 -11.84 11.98 -10.59
N CYS A 362 -10.80 12.80 -10.69
CA CYS A 362 -9.65 12.67 -9.80
C CYS A 362 -10.05 13.02 -8.36
N ARG A 363 -9.41 12.37 -7.40
CA ARG A 363 -9.57 12.66 -5.99
C ARG A 363 -8.87 13.97 -5.63
N LEU A 364 -9.65 14.98 -5.26
CA LEU A 364 -9.15 16.27 -4.82
C LEU A 364 -9.06 16.33 -3.28
N ASP A 365 -8.11 17.12 -2.78
CA ASP A 365 -7.93 17.39 -1.35
C ASP A 365 -8.90 18.46 -0.84
N GLU A 366 -8.97 18.64 0.48
CA GLU A 366 -9.92 19.54 1.16
C GLU A 366 -9.73 21.03 0.79
N THR A 367 -8.62 21.40 0.15
CA THR A 367 -8.40 22.78 -0.32
C THR A 367 -9.19 23.13 -1.58
N TRP A 368 -9.74 22.12 -2.27
CA TRP A 368 -10.56 22.28 -3.46
C TRP A 368 -12.04 22.30 -3.11
N THR A 369 -12.76 23.30 -3.60
CA THR A 369 -14.19 23.48 -3.35
C THR A 369 -14.97 23.32 -4.64
N ARG A 370 -16.09 22.59 -4.61
CA ARG A 370 -16.94 22.41 -5.79
C ARG A 370 -17.58 23.74 -6.19
N THR A 371 -17.50 24.09 -7.47
CA THR A 371 -18.13 25.29 -8.05
C THR A 371 -19.36 24.91 -8.88
N SER A 372 -19.99 25.89 -9.53
CA SER A 372 -21.09 25.64 -10.47
C SER A 372 -20.64 24.73 -11.61
N ASP A 373 -21.53 23.92 -12.15
CA ASP A 373 -21.18 23.08 -13.30
C ASP A 373 -21.00 23.96 -14.55
N MET A 374 -20.00 23.65 -15.37
CA MET A 374 -19.73 24.35 -16.64
C MET A 374 -20.46 23.65 -17.79
N SER A 375 -21.02 24.39 -18.73
CA SER A 375 -21.66 23.82 -19.93
C SER A 375 -20.75 23.99 -21.15
N LEU A 376 -20.58 22.92 -21.92
CA LEU A 376 -19.91 22.89 -23.23
C LEU A 376 -20.96 22.64 -24.32
N ARG A 377 -21.85 23.62 -24.52
CA ARG A 377 -23.07 23.48 -25.34
C ARG A 377 -22.75 23.23 -26.82
N SER A 378 -21.64 23.80 -27.29
CA SER A 378 -21.18 23.62 -28.68
C SER A 378 -20.76 22.18 -29.00
N TYR A 379 -20.31 21.41 -28.01
CA TYR A 379 -19.80 20.05 -28.21
C TYR A 379 -20.89 18.97 -28.13
N GLY A 380 -21.90 19.17 -27.27
CA GLY A 380 -23.03 18.24 -27.14
C GLY A 380 -23.90 18.07 -28.39
N LYS A 381 -23.73 18.92 -29.42
CA LYS A 381 -24.39 18.79 -30.73
C LYS A 381 -23.56 18.02 -31.77
N SER A 382 -22.23 18.06 -31.67
CA SER A 382 -21.34 17.34 -32.60
C SER A 382 -21.34 15.84 -32.33
N TRP A 383 -21.35 15.45 -31.05
CA TRP A 383 -21.38 14.03 -30.65
C TRP A 383 -22.70 13.35 -30.91
N ARG A 384 -23.84 14.03 -30.70
CA ARG A 384 -25.16 13.46 -31.05
C ARG A 384 -25.24 13.08 -32.53
N ARG A 385 -24.57 13.83 -33.40
CA ARG A 385 -24.51 13.54 -34.84
C ARG A 385 -23.62 12.33 -35.15
N LEU A 386 -22.51 12.15 -34.42
CA LEU A 386 -21.63 10.98 -34.52
C LEU A 386 -22.27 9.71 -33.93
N GLU A 387 -23.05 9.82 -32.85
CA GLU A 387 -23.85 8.70 -32.33
C GLU A 387 -24.99 8.33 -33.27
N GLU A 388 -25.63 9.30 -33.95
CA GLU A 388 -26.61 9.01 -35.00
C GLU A 388 -25.96 8.28 -36.20
N GLU A 389 -24.77 8.69 -36.65
CA GLU A 389 -24.01 7.98 -37.71
C GLU A 389 -23.58 6.56 -37.27
N ILE A 390 -23.10 6.37 -36.04
CA ILE A 390 -22.66 5.05 -35.54
C ILE A 390 -23.86 4.10 -35.32
N VAL A 391 -25.02 4.63 -34.92
CA VAL A 391 -26.26 3.84 -34.78
C VAL A 391 -26.88 3.51 -36.14
N GLU A 392 -26.74 4.39 -37.15
CA GLU A 392 -27.14 4.08 -38.53
C GLU A 392 -26.25 2.97 -39.14
N ASP A 393 -24.92 3.04 -38.99
CA ASP A 393 -24.00 1.98 -39.47
C ASP A 393 -24.26 0.62 -38.77
N ALA A 394 -24.53 0.63 -37.46
CA ALA A 394 -24.87 -0.60 -36.73
C ALA A 394 -26.25 -1.17 -37.10
N GLY A 395 -27.14 -0.34 -37.65
CA GLY A 395 -28.46 -0.76 -38.14
C GLY A 395 -28.41 -1.37 -39.54
N GLU A 396 -27.45 -0.97 -40.39
CA GLU A 396 -27.26 -1.57 -41.71
C GLU A 396 -26.58 -2.96 -41.63
N ASP A 397 -25.68 -3.17 -40.67
CA ASP A 397 -25.00 -4.46 -40.47
C ASP A 397 -25.95 -5.58 -39.93
N GLU A 398 -26.99 -5.25 -39.16
CA GLU A 398 -27.96 -6.24 -38.65
C GLU A 398 -28.97 -6.72 -39.72
N GLU A 399 -29.20 -5.97 -40.81
CA GLU A 399 -30.10 -6.40 -41.90
C GLU A 399 -29.43 -7.37 -42.89
N GLU A 400 -28.10 -7.32 -43.09
CA GLU A 400 -27.39 -8.28 -43.95
C GLU A 400 -27.22 -9.67 -43.29
N GLU A 401 -27.05 -9.74 -41.96
CA GLU A 401 -26.79 -11.02 -41.28
C GLU A 401 -28.05 -11.92 -41.18
N ASN A 402 -29.25 -11.33 -41.22
CA ASN A 402 -30.52 -12.08 -41.14
C ASN A 402 -31.00 -12.66 -42.49
N SER A 403 -30.37 -12.26 -43.60
CA SER A 403 -30.66 -12.78 -44.95
C SER A 403 -29.86 -14.06 -45.29
N GLY A 404 -28.67 -14.25 -44.69
CA GLY A 404 -27.75 -15.34 -45.01
C GLY A 404 -28.02 -16.71 -44.35
N ALA A 405 -28.82 -16.75 -43.28
CA ALA A 405 -28.93 -17.94 -42.41
C ALA A 405 -29.97 -19.00 -42.85
N LYS A 406 -30.72 -18.79 -43.94
CA LYS A 406 -31.84 -19.68 -44.33
C LYS A 406 -31.53 -20.79 -45.34
N ASN A 407 -30.31 -20.91 -45.87
CA ASN A 407 -30.08 -21.76 -47.05
C ASN A 407 -28.92 -22.77 -47.01
N ARG A 408 -28.52 -23.28 -45.83
CA ARG A 408 -27.56 -24.40 -45.75
C ARG A 408 -27.92 -25.43 -44.68
N ARG A 409 -28.95 -26.25 -44.95
CA ARG A 409 -29.04 -27.63 -44.44
C ARG A 409 -29.57 -28.53 -45.54
N GLY A 410 -28.67 -29.24 -46.20
CA GLY A 410 -29.00 -30.26 -47.17
C GLY A 410 -27.97 -30.35 -48.29
N LEU A 411 -26.79 -30.91 -48.01
CA LEU A 411 -26.04 -31.77 -48.94
C LEU A 411 -24.72 -32.23 -48.29
N GLN A 412 -24.59 -33.56 -48.28
CA GLN A 412 -23.46 -34.43 -47.93
C GLN A 412 -23.10 -34.62 -46.45
#